data_AF-A0A9E5F1R2-F1
#
_entry.id   AF-A0A9E5F1R2-F1
#
_cell.length_a   1.000
_cell.length_b   1.000
_cell.length_c   1.000
_cell.angle_alpha   90.00
_cell.angle_beta   90.00
_cell.angle_gamma   90.00
#
_symmetry.space_group_name_H-M   'P 1'
#
loop_
_entity.id
_entity.type
_entity.pdbx_description
1 polymer ?
#
loop_
_entity_poly.entity_id
_entity_poly.type
_entity_poly.pdbx_seq_one_letter_code
_entity_poly.pdbx_strand_id
1 'polypeptide(L)'
;MSSQALAMPVVPTHEETSEMWEEVPCNLCGSRNASVKYQGTTDQDTEKLLKSYCASGNFVSKETLVECNECGLVYTSPRLNREMILKGYTETEDPTYVSQAKGRILSAS
;
A
#
# COMPACT_ATOMS: atom_id res chain seq x y z
N MET A 1 9.65 4.99 40.14
CA MET A 1 8.53 4.70 39.22
C MET A 1 9.15 4.26 37.90
N SER A 2 9.20 2.96 37.64
CA SER A 2 9.88 2.40 36.47
C SER A 2 8.95 2.47 35.26
N SER A 3 9.34 3.27 34.26
CA SER A 3 8.65 3.34 32.97
C SER A 3 9.12 2.17 32.11
N GLN A 4 8.25 1.21 31.83
CA GLN A 4 8.53 0.15 30.86
C GLN A 4 8.16 0.68 29.46
N ALA A 5 9.18 0.85 28.61
CA ALA A 5 8.97 1.06 27.19
C ALA A 5 8.36 -0.23 26.59
N LEU A 6 7.15 -0.12 26.03
CA LEU A 6 6.51 -1.20 25.30
C LEU A 6 7.34 -1.48 24.04
N ALA A 7 8.00 -2.63 23.99
CA ALA A 7 8.73 -3.08 22.81
C ALA A 7 7.74 -3.27 21.65
N MET A 8 7.98 -2.56 20.54
CA MET A 8 7.27 -2.79 19.28
C MET A 8 7.65 -4.17 18.74
N PRO A 9 6.72 -4.93 18.15
CA PRO A 9 7.05 -6.21 17.54
C PRO A 9 8.04 -5.99 16.39
N VAL A 10 9.18 -6.68 16.46
CA VAL A 10 10.18 -6.75 15.39
C VAL A 10 9.52 -7.39 14.18
N VAL A 11 9.37 -6.63 13.10
CA VAL A 11 8.88 -7.14 11.82
C VAL A 11 9.97 -8.04 11.23
N PRO A 12 9.66 -9.28 10.83
CA PRO A 12 10.66 -10.18 10.27
C PRO A 12 11.15 -9.64 8.92
N THR A 13 12.47 -9.55 8.77
CA THR A 13 13.16 -9.23 7.52
C THR A 13 13.18 -10.51 6.67
N HIS A 14 12.28 -10.62 5.70
CA HIS A 14 12.27 -11.74 4.76
C HIS A 14 12.99 -11.38 3.46
N GLU A 15 13.72 -12.38 2.99
CA GLU A 15 14.71 -12.39 1.91
C GLU A 15 14.17 -11.86 0.57
N GLU A 16 15.09 -11.20 -0.14
CA GLU A 16 14.91 -10.62 -1.47
C GLU A 16 14.54 -11.71 -2.49
N THR A 17 13.28 -11.74 -2.91
CA THR A 17 12.88 -12.38 -4.17
C THR A 17 12.25 -11.37 -5.11
N SER A 18 12.91 -11.25 -6.26
CA SER A 18 12.70 -10.36 -7.39
C SER A 18 11.35 -10.54 -8.10
N GLU A 19 10.23 -10.20 -7.46
CA GLU A 19 8.98 -9.92 -8.14
C GLU A 19 8.40 -8.61 -7.60
N MET A 20 8.27 -7.60 -8.48
CA MET A 20 7.72 -6.28 -8.13
C MET A 20 6.27 -6.37 -7.70
N TRP A 21 5.56 -7.40 -8.15
CA TRP A 21 4.16 -7.66 -7.84
C TRP A 21 4.03 -9.00 -7.12
N GLU A 22 3.18 -9.06 -6.11
CA GLU A 22 2.89 -10.28 -5.35
C GLU A 22 1.39 -10.59 -5.35
N GLU A 23 1.05 -11.86 -5.45
CA GLU A 23 -0.31 -12.35 -5.19
C GLU A 23 -0.51 -12.63 -3.70
N VAL A 24 -1.46 -11.91 -3.11
CA VAL A 24 -1.72 -11.99 -1.67
C VAL A 24 -2.99 -12.77 -1.34
N PRO A 25 -3.00 -13.54 -0.24
CA PRO A 25 -4.23 -14.15 0.26
C PRO A 25 -5.21 -13.09 0.77
N CYS A 26 -6.48 -13.47 0.89
CA CYS A 26 -7.51 -12.63 1.46
C CYS A 26 -7.16 -12.20 2.90
N ASN A 27 -7.15 -10.89 3.15
CA ASN A 27 -6.82 -10.32 4.47
C ASN A 27 -7.85 -10.64 5.57
N LEU A 28 -9.03 -11.15 5.20
CA LEU A 28 -10.07 -11.50 6.16
C LEU A 28 -10.06 -12.99 6.53
N CYS A 29 -10.02 -13.90 5.54
CA CYS A 29 -10.13 -15.34 5.79
C CYS A 29 -8.88 -16.15 5.40
N GLY A 30 -7.87 -15.55 4.78
CA GLY A 30 -6.64 -16.22 4.34
C GLY A 30 -6.78 -17.05 3.05
N SER A 31 -7.97 -17.15 2.46
CA SER A 31 -8.17 -17.88 1.21
C SER A 31 -7.44 -17.23 0.02
N ARG A 32 -6.96 -18.03 -0.93
CA ARG A 32 -6.44 -17.59 -2.24
C ARG A 32 -7.48 -17.74 -3.36
N ASN A 33 -8.67 -18.24 -3.04
CA ASN A 33 -9.76 -18.39 -4.00
C ASN A 33 -10.45 -17.03 -4.21
N ALA A 34 -10.08 -16.34 -5.28
CA ALA A 34 -10.65 -15.05 -5.65
C ALA A 34 -10.89 -14.95 -7.16
N SER A 35 -11.86 -14.13 -7.54
CA SER A 35 -12.19 -13.83 -8.94
C SER A 35 -11.88 -12.37 -9.27
N VAL A 36 -11.42 -12.09 -10.48
CA VAL A 36 -11.16 -10.71 -10.92
C VAL A 36 -12.49 -9.97 -11.08
N LYS A 37 -12.67 -8.89 -10.31
CA LYS A 37 -13.84 -8.01 -10.37
C LYS A 37 -13.60 -6.83 -11.30
N TYR A 38 -12.40 -6.23 -11.23
CA TYR A 38 -11.96 -5.17 -12.13
C TYR A 38 -10.51 -5.38 -12.53
N GLN A 39 -10.27 -5.45 -13.83
CA GLN A 39 -8.93 -5.60 -14.38
C GLN A 39 -8.18 -4.27 -14.31
N GLY A 40 -7.04 -4.26 -13.62
CA GLY A 40 -6.14 -3.13 -13.56
C GLY A 40 -5.34 -2.94 -14.85
N THR A 41 -4.70 -1.78 -14.99
CA THR A 41 -3.76 -1.47 -16.07
C THR A 41 -2.35 -1.41 -15.47
N THR A 42 -1.65 -2.54 -15.45
CA THR A 42 -0.30 -2.61 -14.86
C THR A 42 0.66 -1.70 -15.64
N ASP A 43 0.98 -0.52 -15.10
CA ASP A 43 2.04 0.34 -15.62
C ASP A 43 3.38 -0.38 -15.39
N GLN A 44 4.19 -0.51 -16.45
CA GLN A 44 5.53 -1.10 -16.36
C GLN A 44 6.60 -0.07 -15.93
N ASP A 45 6.25 1.21 -15.86
CA ASP A 45 7.13 2.29 -15.43
C ASP A 45 7.19 2.35 -13.90
N THR A 46 8.26 1.79 -13.34
CA THR A 46 8.50 1.71 -11.90
C THR A 46 8.58 3.08 -11.23
N GLU A 47 9.15 4.09 -11.88
CA GLU A 47 9.31 5.43 -11.27
C GLU A 47 7.96 6.12 -11.15
N LYS A 48 7.15 6.05 -12.20
CA LYS A 48 5.78 6.56 -12.20
C LYS A 48 4.90 5.82 -11.20
N LEU A 49 5.07 4.50 -11.09
CA LEU A 49 4.36 3.68 -10.13
C LEU A 49 4.73 4.08 -8.69
N LEU A 50 6.01 4.21 -8.36
CA LEU A 50 6.47 4.60 -7.02
C LEU A 50 5.95 5.99 -6.62
N LYS A 51 5.96 6.97 -7.54
CA LYS A 51 5.40 8.31 -7.30
C LYS A 51 3.89 8.28 -7.00
N SER A 52 3.18 7.22 -7.39
CA SER A 52 1.75 7.08 -7.07
C SER A 52 1.48 6.66 -5.62
N TYR A 53 2.47 6.07 -4.94
CA TYR A 53 2.41 5.70 -3.53
C TYR A 53 2.97 6.83 -2.64
N CYS A 54 2.24 7.93 -2.55
CA CYS A 54 2.56 9.05 -1.65
C CYS A 54 1.31 9.55 -0.89
N ALA A 55 1.52 10.29 0.20
CA ALA A 55 0.45 10.66 1.12
C ALA A 55 -0.58 11.63 0.52
N SER A 56 -0.17 12.49 -0.41
CA SER A 56 -1.05 13.43 -1.12
C SER A 56 -1.30 13.03 -2.58
N GLY A 57 -1.01 11.78 -2.94
CA GLY A 57 -1.21 11.27 -4.29
C GLY A 57 -2.69 11.36 -4.70
N ASN A 58 -2.96 12.03 -5.82
CA ASN A 58 -4.30 12.09 -6.41
C ASN A 58 -4.34 11.29 -7.72
N PHE A 59 -3.84 10.06 -7.66
CA PHE A 59 -3.72 9.17 -8.81
C PHE A 59 -4.92 8.23 -8.87
N VAL A 60 -5.46 8.02 -10.08
CA VAL A 60 -6.43 6.96 -10.31
C VAL A 60 -5.69 5.63 -10.16
N SER A 61 -6.14 4.78 -9.22
CA SER A 61 -5.53 3.46 -9.04
C SER A 61 -5.67 2.63 -10.32
N LYS A 62 -4.58 1.97 -10.67
CA LYS A 62 -4.50 1.07 -11.82
C LYS A 62 -4.36 -0.39 -11.40
N GLU A 63 -4.52 -0.68 -10.11
CA GLU A 63 -4.37 -2.02 -9.56
C GLU A 63 -5.59 -2.89 -9.93
N THR A 64 -5.36 -4.20 -10.01
CA THR A 64 -6.43 -5.18 -10.24
C THR A 64 -7.18 -5.42 -8.93
N LEU A 65 -8.52 -5.32 -8.98
CA LEU A 65 -9.39 -5.67 -7.87
C LEU A 65 -9.95 -7.08 -8.06
N VAL A 66 -9.79 -7.90 -7.03
CA VAL A 66 -10.33 -9.25 -6.95
C VAL A 66 -11.35 -9.33 -5.82
N GLU A 67 -12.30 -10.25 -5.92
CA GLU A 67 -13.29 -10.56 -4.88
C GLU A 67 -13.06 -11.97 -4.36
N CYS A 68 -12.91 -12.11 -3.04
CA CYS A 68 -12.75 -13.41 -2.40
C CYS A 68 -14.04 -14.22 -2.52
N ASN A 69 -13.95 -15.42 -3.08
CA ASN A 69 -15.10 -16.29 -3.27
C ASN A 69 -15.60 -16.94 -1.96
N GLU A 70 -14.81 -16.87 -0.88
CA GLU A 70 -15.17 -17.44 0.44
C GLU A 70 -15.88 -16.45 1.37
N CYS A 71 -15.46 -15.17 1.36
CA CYS A 71 -15.95 -14.18 2.32
C CYS A 71 -16.47 -12.88 1.69
N GLY A 72 -16.35 -12.72 0.36
CA GLY A 72 -16.82 -11.52 -0.36
C GLY A 72 -15.95 -10.27 -0.20
N LEU A 73 -14.81 -10.34 0.50
CA LEU A 73 -13.88 -9.20 0.58
C LEU A 73 -13.35 -8.85 -0.81
N VAL A 74 -13.47 -7.58 -1.20
CA VAL A 74 -12.82 -7.03 -2.40
C VAL A 74 -11.48 -6.41 -2.00
N TYR A 75 -10.41 -6.78 -2.68
CA TYR A 75 -9.04 -6.33 -2.37
C TYR A 75 -8.17 -6.28 -3.64
N THR A 76 -6.99 -5.66 -3.55
CA THR A 76 -6.04 -5.60 -4.67
C THR A 76 -5.17 -6.85 -4.73
N SER A 77 -5.13 -7.50 -5.89
CA SER A 77 -4.22 -8.61 -6.17
C SER A 77 -4.10 -8.85 -7.68
N PRO A 78 -2.88 -9.08 -8.22
CA PRO A 78 -1.58 -8.91 -7.55
C PRO A 78 -1.35 -7.44 -7.17
N ARG A 79 -0.63 -7.21 -6.07
CA ARG A 79 -0.30 -5.87 -5.55
C ARG A 79 1.21 -5.63 -5.60
N LEU A 80 1.64 -4.37 -5.56
CA LEU A 80 3.06 -4.04 -5.44
C LEU A 80 3.62 -4.65 -4.15
N ASN A 81 4.83 -5.20 -4.21
CA ASN A 81 5.45 -5.79 -3.03
C ASN A 81 5.65 -4.75 -1.92
N ARG A 82 5.73 -5.23 -0.69
CA ARG A 82 5.74 -4.38 0.50
C ARG A 82 6.92 -3.40 0.50
N GLU A 83 8.09 -3.87 0.09
CA GLU A 83 9.33 -3.11 0.07
C GLU A 83 9.21 -1.92 -0.88
N MET A 84 8.62 -2.12 -2.05
CA MET A 84 8.40 -1.08 -3.05
C MET A 84 7.31 -0.09 -2.62
N ILE A 85 6.23 -0.55 -1.97
CA ILE A 85 5.24 0.35 -1.36
C ILE A 85 5.92 1.24 -0.32
N LEU A 86 6.72 0.65 0.58
CA LEU A 86 7.42 1.38 1.63
C LEU A 86 8.42 2.39 1.03
N LYS A 87 9.14 1.98 -0.02
CA LYS A 87 10.04 2.85 -0.79
C LYS A 87 9.32 4.07 -1.34
N GLY A 88 8.14 3.88 -1.95
CA GLY A 88 7.31 4.99 -2.47
C GLY A 88 7.00 6.04 -1.41
N TYR A 89 6.57 5.60 -0.22
CA TYR A 89 6.25 6.50 0.90
C TYR A 89 7.46 7.18 1.53
N THR A 90 8.64 6.57 1.49
CA THR A 90 9.84 7.06 2.18
C THR A 90 10.73 7.92 1.31
N GLU A 91 10.83 7.60 0.02
CA GLU A 91 11.76 8.27 -0.91
C GLU A 91 11.09 9.33 -1.78
N THR A 92 9.75 9.35 -1.88
CA THR A 92 9.05 10.35 -2.70
C THR A 92 8.88 11.65 -1.91
N GLU A 93 9.51 12.72 -2.40
CA GLU A 93 9.20 14.06 -1.91
C GLU A 93 7.73 14.40 -2.18
N ASP A 94 6.98 14.71 -1.12
CA ASP A 94 5.56 15.06 -1.19
C ASP A 94 5.33 16.55 -0.83
N PRO A 95 5.67 17.49 -1.74
CA PRO A 95 5.55 18.92 -1.49
C PRO A 95 4.07 19.35 -1.31
N THR A 96 3.14 18.61 -1.92
CA THR A 96 1.71 18.87 -1.79
C THR A 96 1.24 18.55 -0.37
N TYR A 97 1.67 17.43 0.23
CA TYR A 97 1.39 17.09 1.62
C TYR A 97 1.85 18.19 2.59
N VAL A 98 3.04 18.77 2.33
CA VAL A 98 3.58 19.89 3.11
C VAL A 98 2.71 21.14 2.96
N SER A 99 2.35 21.52 1.73
CA SER A 99 1.53 22.71 1.46
C SER A 99 0.13 22.64 2.12
N GLN A 100 -0.44 21.45 2.25
CA GLN A 100 -1.73 21.20 2.90
C GLN A 100 -1.68 21.38 4.43
N ALA A 101 -0.49 21.39 5.05
CA ALA A 101 -0.35 21.53 6.50
C ALA A 101 -1.01 22.81 7.03
N LYS A 102 -0.90 23.91 6.28
CA LYS A 102 -1.55 25.18 6.64
C LYS A 102 -3.07 25.04 6.72
N GLY A 103 -3.68 24.29 5.81
CA GLY A 103 -5.12 24.02 5.83
C GLY A 103 -5.54 23.23 7.06
N ARG A 104 -4.77 22.19 7.44
CA ARG A 104 -5.03 21.37 8.63
C ARG A 104 -5.00 22.18 9.93
N ILE A 105 -4.05 23.12 10.06
CA ILE A 105 -3.96 24.02 11.21
C ILE A 105 -5.20 24.91 11.30
N LEU A 106 -5.64 25.48 10.18
CA LEU A 106 -6.77 26.42 10.15
C LEU A 106 -8.12 25.74 10.41
N SER A 107 -8.32 24.49 10.00
CA SER A 107 -9.56 23.74 10.23
C SER A 107 -9.68 23.10 11.60
N ALA A 108 -8.61 23.10 12.39
CA ALA A 108 -8.57 22.51 13.74
C ALA A 108 -8.93 23.52 14.85
N SER A 109 -9.26 24.77 14.48
CA SER A 109 -9.69 25.86 15.37
C SER A 109 -11.18 26.14 15.19
#